data_AF-A0A1R1IHF3-F1
#
_entry.id   AF-A0A1R1IHF3-F1
#
_cell.length_a   1.000
_cell.length_b   1.000
_cell.length_c   1.000
_cell.angle_alpha   90.00
_cell.angle_beta   90.00
_cell.angle_gamma   90.00
#
_symmetry.space_group_name_H-M   'P 1'
#
loop_
_entity.id
_entity.type
_entity.pdbx_description
1 polymer ?
#
loop_
_entity_poly.entity_id
_entity_poly.type
_entity_poly.pdbx_seq_one_letter_code
_entity_poly.pdbx_strand_id
1 'polypeptide(L)'
;MAELRVKCPWDAEQTHRSLLNHLIEEACEVVDAVEAGSDTELVEELGDLLLQVYFHAQIATDEGRFTLDDVARGISDKLISRHPHVFGDAEIPQDMWQNWEERKRAEKGRTSALDGIAESLSVIGRAHKVVSRTRSHAVDIELPSEPIDEATVGREILALIARAQANGIDADAAARQALRSLEAQIRATEPTTHQ
;
A
#
# COMPACT_ATOMS: atom_id res chain seq x y z
N MET A 1 23.44 9.05 9.05
CA MET A 1 22.29 9.09 9.97
C MET A 1 22.68 8.99 11.45
N ALA A 2 23.35 7.92 11.90
CA ALA A 2 23.79 7.81 13.30
C ALA A 2 24.54 9.07 13.82
N GLU A 3 25.49 9.58 13.06
CA GLU A 3 26.22 10.80 13.42
C GLU A 3 25.34 12.06 13.43
N LEU A 4 24.37 12.15 12.52
CA LEU A 4 23.41 13.27 12.45
C LEU A 4 22.56 13.31 13.71
N ARG A 5 21.99 12.17 14.13
CA ARG A 5 21.19 12.08 15.36
C ARG A 5 21.97 12.34 16.65
N VAL A 6 23.30 12.27 16.61
CA VAL A 6 24.16 12.65 17.75
C VAL A 6 24.52 14.14 17.71
N LYS A 7 24.76 14.71 16.53
CA LYS A 7 25.33 16.06 16.37
C LYS A 7 24.31 17.15 16.04
N CYS A 8 23.13 16.79 15.54
CA CYS A 8 22.07 17.71 15.15
C CYS A 8 20.86 17.52 16.08
N PRO A 9 20.48 18.55 16.87
CA PRO A 9 19.34 18.47 17.79
C PRO A 9 18.03 18.14 17.09
N TRP A 10 17.81 18.71 15.90
CA TRP A 10 16.59 18.46 15.13
C TRP A 10 16.50 16.99 14.72
N ASP A 11 17.60 16.39 14.25
CA ASP A 11 17.62 14.97 13.88
C ASP A 11 17.43 14.08 15.11
N ALA A 12 18.02 14.45 16.25
CA ALA A 12 17.93 13.70 17.51
C ALA A 12 16.49 13.62 18.04
N GLU A 13 15.74 14.72 17.94
CA GLU A 13 14.36 14.83 18.43
C GLU A 13 13.32 14.08 17.58
N GLN A 14 13.67 13.67 16.36
CA GLN A 14 12.75 12.94 15.50
C GLN A 14 12.36 11.57 16.08
N THR A 15 11.09 11.23 15.89
CA THR A 15 10.47 9.97 16.27
C THR A 15 9.80 9.32 15.06
N HIS A 16 9.44 8.04 15.15
CA HIS A 16 8.67 7.39 14.09
C HIS A 16 7.40 8.17 13.71
N ARG A 17 6.76 8.84 14.68
CA ARG A 17 5.52 9.55 14.44
C ARG A 17 5.71 10.94 13.85
N SER A 18 6.78 11.66 14.22
CA SER A 18 7.04 13.00 13.65
C SER A 18 7.42 12.93 12.17
N LEU A 19 8.02 11.83 11.73
CA LEU A 19 8.46 11.62 10.35
C LEU A 19 7.35 11.15 9.39
N LEU A 20 6.14 10.83 9.87
CA LEU A 20 5.08 10.29 9.01
C LEU A 20 4.63 11.27 7.92
N ASN A 21 4.62 12.57 8.20
CA ASN A 21 4.25 13.57 7.21
C ASN A 21 5.27 13.62 6.08
N HIS A 22 6.56 13.69 6.42
CA HIS A 22 7.64 13.66 5.45
C HIS A 22 7.59 12.40 4.59
N LEU A 23 7.42 11.22 5.20
CA LEU A 23 7.27 9.98 4.43
C LEU A 23 6.11 10.01 3.41
N ILE A 24 5.01 10.69 3.72
CA ILE A 24 3.89 10.85 2.79
C ILE A 24 4.23 11.87 1.71
N GLU A 25 4.88 12.98 2.07
CA GLU A 25 5.36 14.01 1.14
C GLU A 25 6.30 13.41 0.11
N GLU A 26 7.40 12.75 0.52
CA GLU A 26 8.37 12.14 -0.41
C GLU A 26 7.71 11.09 -1.33
N ALA A 27 6.75 10.33 -0.78
CA ALA A 27 6.02 9.33 -1.57
C ALA A 27 5.12 9.97 -2.64
N CYS A 28 4.58 11.16 -2.39
CA CYS A 28 3.84 11.95 -3.38
C CYS A 28 4.79 12.60 -4.39
N GLU A 29 5.93 13.12 -3.97
CA GLU A 29 6.91 13.73 -4.87
C GLU A 29 7.51 12.70 -5.85
N VAL A 30 7.72 11.46 -5.41
CA VAL A 30 8.04 10.34 -6.33
C VAL A 30 6.94 10.12 -7.37
N VAL A 31 5.66 10.23 -6.99
CA VAL A 31 4.55 10.11 -7.96
C VAL A 31 4.60 11.24 -8.96
N ASP A 32 4.78 12.48 -8.50
CA ASP A 32 4.87 13.67 -9.35
C ASP A 32 6.05 13.56 -10.34
N ALA A 33 7.22 13.10 -9.89
CA ALA A 33 8.40 12.90 -10.75
C ALA A 33 8.17 11.84 -11.84
N VAL A 34 7.47 10.74 -11.50
CA VAL A 34 7.08 9.70 -12.47
C VAL A 34 6.09 10.25 -13.50
N GLU A 35 5.06 10.98 -13.06
CA GLU A 35 4.05 11.56 -13.94
C GLU A 35 4.64 12.65 -14.85
N ALA A 36 5.61 13.42 -14.35
CA ALA A 36 6.35 14.42 -15.12
C ALA A 36 7.35 13.80 -16.11
N GLY A 37 7.78 12.55 -15.90
CA GLY A 37 8.75 11.85 -16.74
C GLY A 37 10.18 12.39 -16.61
N SER A 38 10.56 12.88 -15.42
CA SER A 38 11.88 13.45 -15.15
C SER A 38 12.76 12.46 -14.38
N ASP A 39 13.73 11.86 -15.06
CA ASP A 39 14.67 10.92 -14.42
C ASP A 39 15.52 11.59 -13.33
N THR A 40 15.84 12.88 -13.49
CA THR A 40 16.63 13.63 -12.51
C THR A 40 15.85 13.79 -11.20
N GLU A 41 14.61 14.27 -11.28
CA GLU A 41 13.73 14.42 -10.12
C GLU A 41 13.45 13.04 -9.53
N LEU A 42 13.18 12.03 -10.35
CA LEU A 42 12.92 10.68 -9.86
C LEU A 42 14.08 10.11 -9.02
N VAL A 43 15.33 10.38 -9.38
CA VAL A 43 16.48 9.95 -8.58
C VAL A 43 16.57 10.69 -7.24
N GLU A 44 16.25 11.98 -7.24
CA GLU A 44 16.21 12.82 -6.03
C GLU A 44 15.14 12.33 -5.07
N GLU A 45 13.89 12.23 -5.53
CA GLU A 45 12.75 11.85 -4.69
C GLU A 45 12.83 10.41 -4.20
N LEU A 46 13.38 9.48 -5.00
CA LEU A 46 13.67 8.12 -4.52
C LEU A 46 14.76 8.11 -3.44
N GLY A 47 15.70 9.05 -3.51
CA GLY A 47 16.73 9.26 -2.49
C GLY A 47 16.13 9.73 -1.17
N ASP A 48 15.22 10.70 -1.22
CA ASP A 48 14.57 11.24 -0.02
C ASP A 48 13.56 10.26 0.58
N LEU A 49 12.83 9.50 -0.25
CA LEU A 49 12.03 8.38 0.22
C LEU A 49 12.89 7.30 0.92
N LEU A 50 14.08 7.00 0.38
CA LEU A 50 15.04 6.08 1.01
C LEU A 50 15.62 6.66 2.32
N LEU A 51 15.82 7.97 2.40
CA LEU A 51 16.26 8.66 3.61
C LEU A 51 15.26 8.40 4.76
N GLN A 52 13.96 8.44 4.49
CA GLN A 52 12.93 8.15 5.50
C GLN A 52 13.04 6.72 6.05
N VAL A 53 13.32 5.73 5.18
CA VAL A 53 13.58 4.34 5.60
C VAL A 53 14.81 4.27 6.52
N TYR A 54 15.88 4.96 6.14
CA TYR A 54 17.12 5.01 6.92
C TYR A 54 16.89 5.66 8.30
N PHE A 55 16.08 6.71 8.35
CA PHE A 55 15.77 7.43 9.57
C PHE A 55 14.98 6.55 10.56
N HIS A 56 13.93 5.87 10.09
CA HIS A 56 13.18 4.93 10.91
C HIS A 56 14.03 3.75 11.40
N ALA A 57 14.91 3.21 10.54
CA ALA A 57 15.82 2.15 10.94
C ALA A 57 16.84 2.61 11.99
N GLN A 58 17.34 3.85 11.89
CA GLN A 58 18.24 4.40 12.90
C GLN A 58 17.51 4.62 14.25
N ILE A 59 16.31 5.19 14.26
CA ILE A 59 15.51 5.32 15.49
C ILE A 59 15.31 3.96 16.17
N ALA A 60 14.94 2.94 15.39
CA ALA A 60 14.77 1.59 15.91
C ALA A 60 16.08 0.96 16.41
N THR A 61 17.21 1.30 15.80
CA THR A 61 18.54 0.88 16.24
C THR A 61 18.91 1.53 17.58
N ASP A 62 18.64 2.83 17.72
CA ASP A 62 18.87 3.58 18.97
C ASP A 62 18.04 3.00 20.13
N GLU A 63 16.84 2.48 19.83
CA GLU A 63 15.94 1.80 20.76
C GLU A 63 16.27 0.31 20.99
N GLY A 64 17.29 -0.24 20.32
CA GLY A 64 17.68 -1.65 20.42
C GLY A 64 16.66 -2.64 19.85
N ARG A 65 15.85 -2.22 18.87
CA ARG A 65 14.73 -3.00 18.31
C ARG A 65 15.09 -3.74 17.04
N PHE A 66 15.48 -3.01 15.99
CA PHE A 66 15.90 -3.57 14.71
C PHE A 66 16.81 -2.60 13.96
N THR A 67 17.57 -3.12 13.01
CA THR A 67 18.53 -2.36 12.20
C THR A 67 18.09 -2.22 10.75
N LEU A 68 18.80 -1.40 9.97
CA LEU A 68 18.59 -1.33 8.52
C LEU A 68 18.85 -2.68 7.84
N ASP A 69 19.84 -3.43 8.32
CA ASP A 69 20.15 -4.78 7.80
C ASP A 69 18.97 -5.74 8.02
N ASP A 70 18.26 -5.62 9.14
CA ASP A 70 17.08 -6.43 9.40
C ASP A 70 15.93 -6.08 8.45
N VAL A 71 15.76 -4.80 8.12
CA VAL A 71 14.79 -4.34 7.11
C VAL A 71 15.16 -4.89 5.73
N ALA A 72 16.42 -4.76 5.32
CA ALA A 72 16.92 -5.23 4.03
C ALA A 72 16.84 -6.76 3.90
N ARG A 73 17.19 -7.49 4.97
CA ARG A 73 17.04 -8.96 5.02
C ARG A 73 15.58 -9.37 4.93
N GLY A 74 14.69 -8.71 5.69
CA GLY A 74 13.27 -9.00 5.68
C GLY A 74 12.60 -8.84 4.31
N ILE A 75 13.00 -7.84 3.50
CA ILE A 75 12.51 -7.72 2.13
C ILE A 75 13.17 -8.74 1.18
N SER A 76 14.47 -9.01 1.34
CA SER A 76 15.21 -9.97 0.51
C SER A 76 14.66 -11.39 0.67
N ASP A 77 14.52 -11.86 1.92
CA ASP A 77 13.96 -13.18 2.23
C ASP A 77 12.54 -13.33 1.70
N LYS A 78 11.72 -12.27 1.83
CA LYS A 78 10.35 -12.24 1.28
C LYS A 78 10.36 -12.32 -0.25
N LEU A 79 11.24 -11.60 -0.94
CA LEU A 79 11.30 -11.64 -2.39
C LEU A 79 11.74 -13.02 -2.89
N ILE A 80 12.72 -13.64 -2.23
CA ILE A 80 13.16 -15.00 -2.52
C ILE A 80 12.02 -15.99 -2.29
N SER A 81 11.36 -15.95 -1.12
CA SER A 81 10.26 -16.85 -0.81
C SER A 81 9.14 -16.71 -1.84
N ARG A 82 8.85 -15.49 -2.30
CA ARG A 82 7.74 -15.20 -3.20
C ARG A 82 7.99 -15.45 -4.69
N HIS A 83 9.23 -15.70 -5.10
CA HIS A 83 9.59 -15.97 -6.50
C HIS A 83 10.35 -17.30 -6.66
N PRO A 84 9.72 -18.46 -6.36
CA PRO A 84 10.35 -19.78 -6.46
C PRO A 84 10.67 -20.18 -7.90
N HIS A 85 10.06 -19.50 -8.88
CA HIS A 85 10.37 -19.68 -10.31
C HIS A 85 11.59 -18.85 -10.75
N VAL A 86 12.03 -17.87 -9.95
CA VAL A 86 13.26 -17.10 -10.17
C VAL A 86 14.42 -17.69 -9.37
N PHE A 87 14.17 -18.05 -8.11
CA PHE A 87 15.20 -18.47 -7.15
C PHE A 87 15.17 -19.97 -6.81
N GLY A 88 14.38 -20.76 -7.53
CA GLY A 88 14.27 -22.21 -7.39
C GLY A 88 13.82 -22.86 -8.70
N ASP A 89 13.21 -24.04 -8.63
CA ASP A 89 12.85 -24.85 -9.80
C ASP A 89 11.34 -24.86 -10.11
N ALA A 90 10.56 -23.94 -9.53
CA ALA A 90 9.11 -23.91 -9.78
C ALA A 90 8.80 -23.36 -11.18
N GLU A 91 7.76 -23.89 -11.83
CA GLU A 91 7.28 -23.34 -13.10
C GLU A 91 6.65 -21.96 -12.90
N ILE A 92 6.70 -21.13 -13.96
CA ILE A 92 6.03 -19.83 -13.97
C ILE A 92 4.51 -20.07 -14.02
N PRO A 93 3.73 -19.61 -13.04
CA PRO A 93 2.28 -19.79 -13.04
C PRO A 93 1.62 -18.98 -14.16
N GLN A 94 0.51 -19.51 -14.69
CA GLN A 94 -0.27 -18.84 -15.74
C GLN A 94 -0.89 -17.53 -15.25
N ASP A 95 -1.32 -17.48 -13.98
CA ASP A 95 -1.74 -16.26 -13.29
C ASP A 95 -0.75 -15.95 -12.14
N MET A 96 0.20 -15.07 -12.44
CA MET A 96 1.22 -14.62 -11.48
C MET A 96 0.62 -13.83 -10.32
N TRP A 97 -0.47 -13.09 -10.57
CA TRP A 97 -1.11 -12.25 -9.57
C TRP A 97 -1.88 -13.07 -8.53
N GLN A 98 -2.68 -14.04 -8.99
CA GLN A 98 -3.42 -14.93 -8.10
C GLN A 98 -2.47 -15.76 -7.22
N ASN A 99 -1.42 -16.32 -7.83
CA ASN A 99 -0.41 -17.08 -7.10
C ASN A 99 0.30 -16.22 -6.03
N TRP A 100 0.60 -14.95 -6.33
CA TRP A 100 1.20 -14.02 -5.38
C TRP A 100 0.30 -13.76 -4.16
N GLU A 101 -0.99 -13.50 -4.37
CA GLU A 101 -1.93 -13.20 -3.28
C GLU A 101 -2.25 -14.45 -2.43
N GLU A 102 -2.26 -15.65 -3.03
CA GLU A 102 -2.39 -16.94 -2.30
C GLU A 102 -1.21 -17.18 -1.37
N ARG A 103 0.03 -16.99 -1.85
CA ARG A 103 1.24 -17.18 -1.03
C ARG A 103 1.31 -16.15 0.10
N LYS A 104 0.91 -14.91 -0.17
CA LYS A 104 0.77 -13.87 0.85
C LYS A 104 -0.30 -14.21 1.90
N ARG A 105 -1.38 -14.92 1.53
CA ARG A 105 -2.41 -15.39 2.48
C ARG A 105 -1.83 -16.47 3.39
N ALA A 106 -1.15 -17.47 2.80
CA ALA A 106 -0.54 -18.58 3.53
C ALA A 106 0.53 -18.11 4.54
N GLU A 107 1.43 -17.19 4.15
CA GLU A 107 2.50 -16.67 5.01
C GLU A 107 1.99 -15.91 6.24
N LYS A 108 0.87 -15.20 6.11
CA LYS A 108 0.42 -14.23 7.12
C LYS A 108 -0.73 -14.73 7.99
N GLY A 109 -1.16 -15.99 7.84
CA GLY A 109 -2.28 -16.56 8.60
C GLY A 109 -3.56 -15.73 8.52
N ARG A 110 -3.77 -15.03 7.38
CA ARG A 110 -4.89 -14.10 7.21
C ARG A 110 -6.18 -14.87 7.06
N THR A 111 -7.17 -14.53 7.89
CA THR A 111 -8.50 -15.15 7.86
C THR A 111 -9.48 -14.34 7.01
N SER A 112 -9.26 -13.02 6.87
CA SER A 112 -10.06 -12.16 6.01
C SER A 112 -9.29 -11.70 4.76
N ALA A 113 -10.00 -11.52 3.66
CA ALA A 113 -9.52 -10.86 2.45
C ALA A 113 -9.03 -9.44 2.75
N LEU A 114 -9.65 -8.78 3.74
CA LEU A 114 -9.35 -7.41 4.14
C LEU A 114 -8.08 -7.26 5.01
N ASP A 115 -7.54 -8.36 5.52
CA ASP A 115 -6.42 -8.31 6.47
C ASP A 115 -5.19 -7.62 5.89
N GLY A 116 -4.67 -6.66 6.67
CA GLY A 116 -3.47 -5.89 6.37
C GLY A 116 -3.55 -5.04 5.10
N ILE A 117 -4.75 -4.55 4.76
CA ILE A 117 -4.94 -3.37 3.91
C ILE A 117 -4.82 -2.14 4.82
N ALA A 118 -3.89 -1.23 4.52
CA ALA A 118 -3.62 -0.06 5.35
C ALA A 118 -4.82 0.92 5.36
N GLU A 119 -5.21 1.37 6.56
CA GLU A 119 -6.33 2.31 6.76
C GLU A 119 -5.99 3.73 6.32
N SER A 120 -4.71 4.07 6.28
CA SER A 120 -4.20 5.38 5.87
C SER A 120 -4.15 5.59 4.35
N LEU A 121 -4.45 4.56 3.55
CA LEU A 121 -4.55 4.73 2.10
C LEU A 121 -5.66 5.71 1.74
N SER A 122 -5.46 6.46 0.66
CA SER A 122 -6.54 7.23 0.04
C SER A 122 -7.73 6.31 -0.27
N VAL A 123 -8.94 6.86 -0.28
CA VAL A 123 -10.15 6.06 -0.48
C VAL A 123 -10.12 5.27 -1.79
N ILE A 124 -9.55 5.85 -2.86
CA ILE A 124 -9.38 5.18 -4.16
C ILE A 124 -8.37 4.04 -4.05
N GLY A 125 -7.19 4.29 -3.49
CA GLY A 125 -6.15 3.26 -3.33
C GLY A 125 -6.61 2.11 -2.45
N ARG A 126 -7.34 2.42 -1.37
CA ARG A 126 -7.93 1.41 -0.48
C ARG A 126 -9.04 0.63 -1.19
N ALA A 127 -9.97 1.29 -1.88
CA ALA A 127 -11.04 0.64 -2.62
C ALA A 127 -10.50 -0.31 -3.69
N HIS A 128 -9.47 0.11 -4.43
CA HIS A 128 -8.79 -0.75 -5.40
C HIS A 128 -8.23 -2.02 -4.73
N LYS A 129 -7.58 -1.89 -3.56
CA LYS A 129 -7.04 -3.05 -2.83
C LYS A 129 -8.13 -3.96 -2.27
N VAL A 130 -9.20 -3.39 -1.73
CA VAL A 130 -10.37 -4.15 -1.25
C VAL A 130 -10.98 -4.96 -2.38
N VAL A 131 -11.35 -4.32 -3.50
CA VAL A 131 -11.93 -4.98 -4.69
C VAL A 131 -11.01 -6.07 -5.23
N SER A 132 -9.72 -5.77 -5.37
CA SER A 132 -8.71 -6.74 -5.83
C SER A 132 -8.63 -7.97 -4.91
N ARG A 133 -8.67 -7.77 -3.60
CA ARG A 133 -8.60 -8.86 -2.60
C ARG A 133 -9.91 -9.64 -2.55
N THR A 134 -11.07 -9.00 -2.64
CA THR A 134 -12.37 -9.67 -2.76
C THR A 134 -12.36 -10.67 -3.92
N ARG A 135 -11.91 -10.23 -5.11
CA ARG A 135 -11.78 -11.09 -6.29
C ARG A 135 -10.75 -12.21 -6.09
N SER A 136 -9.54 -11.88 -5.64
CA SER A 136 -8.45 -12.87 -5.46
C SER A 136 -8.74 -13.89 -4.34
N HIS A 137 -9.69 -13.60 -3.46
CA HIS A 137 -10.15 -14.48 -2.38
C HIS A 137 -11.47 -15.17 -2.73
N ALA A 138 -12.02 -14.93 -3.93
CA ALA A 138 -13.29 -15.46 -4.38
C ALA A 138 -14.41 -15.27 -3.34
N VAL A 139 -14.43 -14.11 -2.67
CA VAL A 139 -15.53 -13.75 -1.76
C VAL A 139 -16.79 -13.57 -2.60
N ASP A 140 -17.89 -14.19 -2.19
CA ASP A 140 -19.17 -14.23 -2.92
C ASP A 140 -19.93 -12.88 -2.86
N ILE A 141 -19.33 -11.87 -3.50
CA ILE A 141 -19.89 -10.54 -3.66
C ILE A 141 -19.78 -10.15 -5.13
N GLU A 142 -20.92 -9.78 -5.70
CA GLU A 142 -20.98 -9.29 -7.07
C GLU A 142 -20.29 -7.92 -7.17
N LEU A 143 -19.29 -7.85 -8.06
CA LEU A 143 -18.54 -6.65 -8.36
C LEU A 143 -18.59 -6.42 -9.88
N PRO A 144 -18.80 -5.17 -10.36
CA PRO A 144 -18.76 -4.85 -11.77
C PRO A 144 -17.47 -5.37 -12.43
N SER A 145 -17.57 -5.91 -13.63
CA SER A 145 -16.46 -6.55 -14.36
C SER A 145 -16.45 -6.24 -15.85
N GLU A 146 -17.37 -5.38 -16.29
CA GLU A 146 -17.48 -4.89 -17.64
C GLU A 146 -16.19 -4.16 -18.06
N PRO A 147 -15.69 -4.38 -19.28
CA PRO A 147 -14.51 -3.65 -19.78
C PRO A 147 -14.74 -2.13 -19.78
N ILE A 148 -13.76 -1.38 -19.28
CA ILE A 148 -13.72 0.08 -19.29
C ILE A 148 -12.29 0.54 -19.56
N ASP A 149 -12.11 1.63 -20.31
CA ASP A 149 -10.80 2.21 -20.56
C ASP A 149 -10.42 3.28 -19.53
N GLU A 150 -9.12 3.54 -19.40
CA GLU A 150 -8.55 4.50 -18.44
C GLU A 150 -9.13 5.90 -18.61
N ALA A 151 -9.28 6.36 -19.86
CA ALA A 151 -9.80 7.68 -20.15
C ALA A 151 -11.27 7.84 -19.68
N THR A 152 -12.07 6.79 -19.78
CA THR A 152 -13.47 6.77 -19.33
C THR A 152 -13.54 6.76 -17.81
N VAL A 153 -12.72 5.93 -17.13
CA VAL A 153 -12.61 5.93 -15.66
C VAL A 153 -12.31 7.33 -15.14
N GLY A 154 -11.28 8.00 -15.71
CA GLY A 154 -10.91 9.36 -15.30
C GLY A 154 -12.03 10.38 -15.49
N ARG A 155 -12.69 10.37 -16.66
CA ARG A 155 -13.81 11.27 -16.94
C ARG A 155 -14.99 11.05 -16.01
N GLU A 156 -15.36 9.80 -15.73
CA GLU A 156 -16.50 9.48 -14.87
C GLU A 156 -16.25 9.85 -13.41
N ILE A 157 -15.05 9.59 -12.90
CA ILE A 157 -14.64 10.01 -11.55
C ILE A 157 -14.73 11.54 -11.42
N LEU A 158 -14.15 12.28 -12.37
CA LEU A 158 -14.19 13.75 -12.37
C LEU A 158 -15.63 14.27 -12.46
N ALA A 159 -16.45 13.70 -13.34
CA ALA A 159 -17.85 14.07 -13.47
C ALA A 159 -18.64 13.82 -12.18
N LEU A 160 -18.38 12.71 -11.48
CA LEU A 160 -19.02 12.40 -10.21
C LEU A 160 -18.60 13.37 -9.10
N ILE A 161 -17.31 13.69 -9.00
CA ILE A 161 -16.80 14.67 -8.04
C ILE A 161 -17.38 16.06 -8.31
N ALA A 162 -17.42 16.50 -9.57
CA ALA A 162 -18.01 17.79 -9.94
C ALA A 162 -19.50 17.87 -9.58
N ARG A 163 -20.24 16.77 -9.80
CA ARG A 163 -21.66 16.67 -9.39
C ARG A 163 -21.80 16.68 -7.87
N ALA A 164 -20.97 15.97 -7.14
CA ALA A 164 -20.98 15.97 -5.67
C ALA A 164 -20.75 17.38 -5.12
N GLN A 165 -19.71 18.06 -5.62
CA GLN A 165 -19.40 19.44 -5.26
C GLN A 165 -20.58 20.39 -5.55
N ALA A 166 -21.20 20.30 -6.73
CA ALA A 166 -22.34 21.14 -7.09
C ALA A 166 -23.58 20.93 -6.20
N ASN A 167 -23.62 19.83 -5.44
CA ASN A 167 -24.71 19.49 -4.52
C ASN A 167 -24.28 19.56 -3.04
N GLY A 168 -23.11 20.13 -2.73
CA GLY A 168 -22.61 20.25 -1.36
C GLY A 168 -22.25 18.91 -0.70
N ILE A 169 -21.96 17.89 -1.51
CA ILE A 169 -21.57 16.56 -1.05
C ILE A 169 -20.04 16.45 -1.04
N ASP A 170 -19.48 16.04 0.09
CA ASP A 170 -18.09 15.63 0.19
C ASP A 170 -17.92 14.23 -0.45
N ALA A 171 -17.33 14.20 -1.65
CA ALA A 171 -17.14 12.99 -2.42
C ALA A 171 -16.22 11.98 -1.71
N ASP A 172 -15.20 12.45 -0.99
CA ASP A 172 -14.26 11.59 -0.27
C ASP A 172 -14.94 10.94 0.94
N ALA A 173 -15.69 11.73 1.72
CA ALA A 173 -16.46 11.20 2.84
C ALA A 173 -17.53 10.18 2.39
N ALA A 174 -18.23 10.48 1.29
CA ALA A 174 -19.20 9.57 0.69
C ALA A 174 -18.55 8.27 0.21
N ALA A 175 -17.42 8.35 -0.48
CA ALA A 175 -16.66 7.18 -0.94
C ALA A 175 -16.14 6.33 0.23
N ARG A 176 -15.63 6.95 1.30
CA ARG A 176 -15.20 6.24 2.52
C ARG A 176 -16.35 5.51 3.19
N GLN A 177 -17.54 6.10 3.22
CA GLN A 177 -18.73 5.45 3.76
C GLN A 177 -19.16 4.26 2.90
N ALA A 178 -19.19 4.41 1.58
CA ALA A 178 -19.51 3.32 0.66
C ALA A 178 -18.51 2.15 0.79
N LEU A 179 -17.21 2.46 0.89
CA LEU A 179 -16.17 1.46 1.09
C LEU A 179 -16.34 0.70 2.41
N ARG A 180 -16.65 1.38 3.52
CA ARG A 180 -16.95 0.72 4.80
C ARG A 180 -18.14 -0.24 4.70
N SER A 181 -19.17 0.14 3.94
CA SER A 181 -20.33 -0.75 3.70
C SER A 181 -19.93 -2.00 2.93
N LEU A 182 -19.10 -1.87 1.88
CA LEU A 182 -18.57 -3.02 1.14
C LEU A 182 -17.69 -3.91 2.02
N GLU A 183 -16.80 -3.33 2.83
CA GLU A 183 -15.98 -4.07 3.78
C GLU A 183 -16.82 -4.84 4.81
N ALA A 184 -17.93 -4.26 5.28
CA ALA A 184 -18.86 -4.94 6.17
C ALA A 184 -19.56 -6.11 5.47
N GLN A 185 -19.97 -5.95 4.21
CA GLN A 185 -20.53 -7.04 3.41
C GLN A 185 -19.51 -8.17 3.22
N ILE A 186 -18.26 -7.85 2.88
CA ILE A 186 -17.17 -8.83 2.72
C ILE A 186 -17.03 -9.66 3.99
N ARG A 187 -16.92 -9.02 5.16
CA ARG A 187 -16.80 -9.72 6.44
C ARG A 187 -18.01 -10.59 6.77
N ALA A 188 -19.21 -10.21 6.32
CA ALA A 188 -20.43 -10.97 6.55
C ALA A 188 -20.55 -12.19 5.62
N THR A 189 -20.02 -12.08 4.40
CA THR A 189 -19.99 -13.16 3.40
C THR A 189 -18.86 -14.16 3.67
N GLU A 190 -17.75 -13.70 4.23
CA GLU A 190 -16.63 -14.58 4.58
C GLU A 190 -17.08 -15.68 5.55
N PRO A 191 -16.73 -16.95 5.28
CA PRO A 191 -17.11 -18.03 6.17
C PRO A 191 -16.54 -17.77 7.56
N THR A 192 -17.40 -17.79 8.58
CA THR A 192 -16.97 -17.68 9.96
C THR A 192 -15.99 -18.83 10.22
N THR A 193 -14.71 -18.52 10.41
CA THR A 193 -13.73 -19.54 10.76
C THR A 193 -14.04 -19.98 12.18
N HIS A 194 -14.94 -20.96 12.33
CA HIS A 194 -15.11 -21.66 13.60
C HIS A 194 -13.80 -22.38 13.88
N GLN A 195 -13.14 -21.98 14.97
CA GLN A 195 -12.05 -22.72 15.62
C GLN A 195 -12.51 -24.09 16.05
#